data_AF-W5SVZ9-F1
#
_entry.id   AF-W5SVZ9-F1
#
_cell.length_a   1.000
_cell.length_b   1.000
_cell.length_c   1.000
_cell.angle_alpha   90.00
_cell.angle_beta   90.00
_cell.angle_gamma   90.00
#
_symmetry.space_group_name_H-M   'P 1'
#
loop_
_entity.id
_entity.type
_entity.pdbx_description
1 polymer ?
#
loop_
_entity_poly.entity_id
_entity_poly.type
_entity_poly.pdbx_seq_one_letter_code
_entity_poly.pdbx_strand_id
1 'polypeptide(L)'
;MALLELLKQKKKEIYPKNRKKGKSNIFSKVEEINNRKIYHTKIFNDFYTFGISKNEPTKFFISLRGIFNIEDISMFHLFSIRDNDDFLGIYYGIKKLDKAFLVKNFNKRETYTLRKCEYIEFRFKKGGVFCYLSGLHNLLKKDKVGSSYYQTLLSILLELERELYAFYGKKLPEGGIIPRWIQKRQR
;
A
#
# COMPACT_ATOMS: atom_id res chain seq x y z
N MET A 1 -6.58 26.78 34.65
CA MET A 1 -6.26 25.34 34.86
C MET A 1 -7.30 24.40 34.25
N ALA A 2 -8.62 24.64 34.38
CA ALA A 2 -9.68 23.74 33.91
C ALA A 2 -9.77 23.49 32.39
N LEU A 3 -9.52 24.49 31.53
CA LEU A 3 -9.66 24.35 30.08
C LEU A 3 -8.62 23.38 29.46
N LEU A 4 -7.39 23.38 29.98
CA LEU A 4 -6.32 22.50 29.52
C LEU A 4 -6.65 21.04 29.86
N GLU A 5 -7.28 20.82 31.01
CA GLU A 5 -7.72 19.51 31.50
C GLU A 5 -8.88 18.97 30.67
N LEU A 6 -9.85 19.83 30.33
CA LEU A 6 -10.96 19.53 29.43
C LEU A 6 -10.48 19.20 28.00
N LEU A 7 -9.49 19.93 27.50
CA LEU A 7 -8.87 19.64 26.20
C LEU A 7 -8.08 18.33 26.23
N LYS A 8 -7.39 18.01 27.34
CA LYS A 8 -6.70 16.72 27.53
C LYS A 8 -7.69 15.56 27.66
N GLN A 9 -8.84 15.75 28.31
CA GLN A 9 -9.93 14.77 28.38
C GLN A 9 -10.57 14.55 27.02
N LYS A 10 -10.95 15.60 26.28
CA LYS A 10 -11.44 15.46 24.89
C LYS A 10 -10.42 14.78 23.98
N LYS A 11 -9.11 15.05 24.14
CA LYS A 11 -8.05 14.35 23.40
C LYS A 11 -7.96 12.87 23.76
N LYS A 12 -8.25 12.49 25.01
CA LYS A 12 -8.35 11.09 25.48
C LYS A 12 -9.67 10.40 25.12
N GLU A 13 -10.74 11.13 24.84
CA GLU A 13 -12.01 10.59 24.33
C GLU A 13 -11.98 10.40 22.81
N ILE A 14 -11.33 11.33 22.08
CA ILE A 14 -11.16 11.24 20.62
C ILE A 14 -10.16 10.14 20.24
N TYR A 15 -9.18 9.86 21.09
CA TYR A 15 -8.32 8.67 20.98
C TYR A 15 -8.79 7.63 21.98
N PRO A 16 -9.54 6.59 21.58
CA PRO A 16 -9.98 5.58 22.54
C PRO A 16 -8.76 4.88 23.15
N LYS A 17 -8.43 5.26 24.40
CA LYS A 17 -7.63 4.42 25.29
C LYS A 17 -8.41 3.12 25.46
N ASN A 18 -7.71 2.00 25.25
CA ASN A 18 -8.19 0.62 25.36
C ASN A 18 -8.90 0.07 24.11
N ARG A 19 -8.15 -0.03 23.01
CA ARG A 19 -8.07 -1.34 22.35
C ARG A 19 -6.69 -1.89 22.67
N LYS A 20 -6.65 -3.08 23.28
CA LYS A 20 -5.46 -3.95 23.26
C LYS A 20 -4.80 -3.80 21.88
N LYS A 21 -3.46 -3.70 21.78
CA LYS A 21 -2.69 -3.81 20.52
C LYS A 21 -2.92 -5.22 19.92
N GLY A 22 -4.16 -5.55 19.57
CA GLY A 22 -4.49 -6.63 18.67
C GLY A 22 -4.07 -6.14 17.30
N LYS A 23 -3.25 -6.94 16.62
CA LYS A 23 -2.78 -6.72 15.24
C LYS A 23 -3.86 -6.01 14.42
N SER A 24 -3.67 -4.72 14.18
CA SER A 24 -4.55 -3.95 13.30
C SER A 24 -4.57 -4.67 11.96
N ASN A 25 -5.72 -5.24 11.58
CA ASN A 25 -5.83 -5.94 10.30
C ASN A 25 -5.48 -4.95 9.19
N ILE A 26 -4.43 -5.24 8.43
CA ILE A 26 -3.99 -4.45 7.28
C ILE A 26 -5.02 -4.46 6.16
N PHE A 27 -5.86 -5.49 6.11
CA PHE A 27 -6.93 -5.64 5.14
C PHE A 27 -8.20 -4.92 5.59
N SER A 28 -8.75 -4.10 4.70
CA SER A 28 -10.03 -3.41 4.86
C SER A 28 -11.21 -4.28 4.40
N LYS A 29 -10.97 -5.15 3.41
CA LYS A 29 -11.98 -6.00 2.79
C LYS A 29 -11.34 -7.29 2.27
N VAL A 30 -12.09 -8.37 2.32
CA VAL A 30 -11.79 -9.63 1.63
C VAL A 30 -13.02 -9.99 0.82
N GLU A 31 -12.82 -10.28 -0.46
CA GLU A 31 -13.86 -10.67 -1.40
C GLU A 31 -13.58 -12.08 -1.91
N GLU A 32 -14.64 -12.81 -2.24
CA GLU A 32 -14.54 -14.08 -2.97
C GLU A 32 -15.31 -13.93 -4.27
N ILE A 33 -14.59 -14.00 -5.39
CA ILE A 33 -15.14 -13.81 -6.73
C ILE A 33 -14.69 -14.99 -7.59
N ASN A 34 -15.64 -15.78 -8.10
CA ASN A 34 -15.34 -16.98 -8.91
C ASN A 34 -14.32 -17.91 -8.24
N ASN A 35 -14.52 -18.19 -6.94
CA ASN A 35 -13.62 -18.99 -6.08
C ASN A 35 -12.20 -18.40 -5.95
N ARG A 36 -12.00 -17.12 -6.30
CA ARG A 36 -10.75 -16.40 -6.08
C ARG A 36 -10.88 -15.51 -4.86
N LYS A 37 -9.96 -15.64 -3.93
CA LYS A 37 -9.93 -14.81 -2.71
C LYS A 37 -9.11 -13.55 -2.95
N ILE A 38 -9.78 -12.40 -2.95
CA ILE A 38 -9.18 -11.10 -3.19
C ILE A 38 -9.09 -10.32 -1.89
N TYR A 39 -7.89 -9.94 -1.51
CA TYR A 39 -7.63 -9.15 -0.32
C TYR A 39 -7.41 -7.69 -0.70
N HIS A 40 -8.04 -6.79 0.02
CA HIS A 40 -7.92 -5.34 -0.17
C HIS A 40 -7.32 -4.72 1.08
N THR A 41 -6.17 -4.07 0.95
CA THR A 41 -5.58 -3.35 2.08
C THR A 41 -6.43 -2.14 2.46
N LYS A 42 -6.15 -1.55 3.62
CA LYS A 42 -6.46 -0.13 3.86
C LYS A 42 -5.65 0.75 2.89
N ILE A 43 -5.98 2.03 2.81
CA ILE A 43 -5.18 3.00 2.06
C ILE A 43 -3.97 3.40 2.90
N PHE A 44 -2.78 3.24 2.33
CA PHE A 44 -1.51 3.62 2.94
C PHE A 44 -0.87 4.77 2.15
N ASN A 45 0.13 5.44 2.75
CA ASN A 45 0.85 6.52 2.08
C ASN A 45 1.81 5.95 1.03
N ASP A 46 2.81 5.20 1.49
CA ASP A 46 3.88 4.62 0.68
C ASP A 46 4.53 3.40 1.36
N PHE A 47 5.58 2.86 0.73
CA PHE A 47 6.36 1.73 1.21
C PHE A 47 7.31 2.13 2.35
N TYR A 48 7.32 1.34 3.41
CA TYR A 48 8.37 1.38 4.43
C TYR A 48 9.58 0.53 4.01
N THR A 49 9.36 -0.77 3.79
CA THR A 49 10.37 -1.73 3.31
C THR A 49 9.67 -3.02 2.85
N PHE A 50 10.38 -3.91 2.17
CA PHE A 50 9.92 -5.23 1.76
C PHE A 50 11.12 -6.17 1.66
N GLY A 51 10.83 -7.45 1.44
CA GLY A 51 11.86 -8.44 1.12
C GLY A 51 11.48 -9.83 1.57
N ILE A 52 12.43 -10.75 1.47
CA ILE A 52 12.26 -12.12 1.95
C ILE A 52 12.46 -12.15 3.47
N SER A 53 11.53 -12.77 4.19
CA SER A 53 11.65 -12.93 5.64
C SER A 53 12.87 -13.78 5.98
N LYS A 54 13.79 -13.23 6.79
CA LYS A 54 15.03 -13.93 7.21
C LYS A 54 14.75 -15.25 7.92
N ASN A 55 13.69 -15.28 8.73
CA ASN A 55 13.33 -16.45 9.54
C ASN A 55 12.44 -17.44 8.76
N GLU A 56 11.76 -16.97 7.72
CA GLU A 56 10.84 -17.78 6.93
C GLU A 56 10.99 -17.45 5.44
N PRO A 57 11.99 -18.02 4.74
CA PRO A 57 12.28 -17.69 3.34
C PRO A 57 11.13 -17.96 2.37
N THR A 58 10.09 -18.65 2.81
CA THR A 58 8.84 -18.88 2.07
C THR A 58 7.88 -17.69 2.11
N LYS A 59 8.23 -16.60 2.80
CA LYS A 59 7.41 -15.40 2.92
C LYS A 59 8.15 -14.18 2.38
N PHE A 60 7.53 -13.49 1.45
CA PHE A 60 7.91 -12.14 1.03
C PHE A 60 7.06 -11.14 1.80
N PHE A 61 7.66 -10.34 2.67
CA PHE A 61 6.94 -9.33 3.43
C PHE A 61 6.88 -8.00 2.68
N ILE A 62 5.79 -7.27 2.87
CA ILE A 62 5.61 -5.90 2.41
C ILE A 62 5.17 -5.08 3.61
N SER A 63 5.92 -4.03 3.93
CA SER A 63 5.60 -3.06 5.00
C SER A 63 5.29 -1.69 4.42
N LEU A 64 4.24 -1.08 4.94
CA LEU A 64 3.64 0.14 4.44
C LEU A 64 3.52 1.18 5.56
N ARG A 65 3.70 2.46 5.20
CA ARG A 65 3.50 3.59 6.11
C ARG A 65 2.05 4.04 6.09
N GLY A 66 1.47 4.24 7.27
CA GLY A 66 0.11 4.72 7.47
C GLY A 66 -0.13 6.07 6.79
N ILE A 67 -1.34 6.28 6.27
CA ILE A 67 -1.71 7.53 5.58
C ILE A 67 -1.85 8.73 6.53
N PHE A 68 -2.13 8.50 7.81
CA PHE A 68 -2.30 9.57 8.82
C PHE A 68 -1.06 9.75 9.71
N ASN A 69 -0.25 8.70 9.87
CA ASN A 69 0.98 8.71 10.64
C ASN A 69 2.00 7.82 9.92
N ILE A 70 3.12 8.42 9.50
CA ILE A 70 4.19 7.71 8.81
C ILE A 70 4.92 6.68 9.71
N GLU A 71 4.82 6.85 11.03
CA GLU A 71 5.35 5.92 12.04
C GLU A 71 4.42 4.71 12.26
N ASP A 72 3.17 4.79 11.78
CA ASP A 72 2.24 3.66 11.82
C ASP A 72 2.59 2.69 10.70
N ILE A 73 3.41 1.69 11.01
CA ILE A 73 3.86 0.68 10.06
C ILE A 73 2.96 -0.55 10.14
N SER A 74 2.38 -0.93 9.01
CA SER A 74 1.63 -2.18 8.86
C SER A 74 2.30 -3.09 7.84
N MET A 75 2.22 -4.40 8.06
CA MET A 75 2.88 -5.41 7.22
C MET A 75 1.88 -6.50 6.81
N PHE A 76 2.05 -7.02 5.60
CA PHE A 76 1.47 -8.29 5.17
C PHE A 76 2.52 -9.16 4.49
N HIS A 77 2.21 -10.44 4.32
CA HIS A 77 3.07 -11.39 3.63
C HIS A 77 2.41 -11.90 2.36
N LEU A 78 3.22 -11.99 1.31
CA LEU A 78 2.98 -12.84 0.16
C LEU A 78 3.71 -14.17 0.41
N PHE A 79 3.07 -15.28 0.10
CA PHE A 79 3.61 -16.60 0.40
C PHE A 79 4.22 -17.22 -0.86
N SER A 80 5.21 -18.10 -0.67
CA SER A 80 5.66 -19.05 -1.68
C SER A 80 4.44 -19.80 -2.22
N ILE A 81 4.39 -20.00 -3.53
CA ILE A 81 3.28 -20.69 -4.20
C ILE A 81 3.11 -22.08 -3.55
N ARG A 82 1.94 -22.34 -2.99
CA ARG A 82 1.49 -23.66 -2.54
C ARG A 82 0.26 -24.03 -3.36
N ASP A 83 0.11 -25.29 -3.74
CA ASP A 83 -1.12 -25.84 -4.34
C ASP A 83 -1.64 -25.14 -5.59
N ASN A 84 -0.89 -25.14 -6.71
CA ASN A 84 -1.37 -24.69 -8.03
C ASN A 84 -1.93 -23.24 -8.02
N ASP A 85 -1.43 -22.38 -7.11
CA ASP A 85 -1.78 -20.96 -7.01
C ASP A 85 -0.69 -20.05 -7.58
N ASP A 86 -0.46 -20.18 -8.89
CA ASP A 86 0.66 -19.51 -9.56
C ASP A 86 0.61 -17.98 -9.42
N PHE A 87 1.76 -17.37 -9.16
CA PHE A 87 1.93 -15.94 -9.28
C PHE A 87 1.79 -15.50 -10.75
N LEU A 88 0.81 -14.66 -11.05
CA LEU A 88 0.50 -14.19 -12.40
C LEU A 88 1.14 -12.83 -12.74
N GLY A 89 1.70 -12.13 -11.76
CA GLY A 89 2.42 -10.89 -11.94
C GLY A 89 1.91 -9.71 -11.12
N ILE A 90 2.55 -8.57 -11.32
CA ILE A 90 2.19 -7.28 -10.71
C ILE A 90 1.38 -6.46 -11.71
N TYR A 91 0.32 -5.82 -11.25
CA TYR A 91 -0.49 -4.90 -12.06
C TYR A 91 -0.71 -3.59 -11.31
N TYR A 92 -0.56 -2.47 -12.02
CA TYR A 92 -0.84 -1.14 -11.47
C TYR A 92 -2.15 -0.62 -12.01
N GLY A 93 -2.93 0.04 -11.15
CA GLY A 93 -4.21 0.58 -11.54
C GLY A 93 -4.68 1.72 -10.66
N ILE A 94 -5.86 2.23 -10.99
CA ILE A 94 -6.53 3.29 -10.26
C ILE A 94 -7.95 2.80 -10.00
N LYS A 95 -8.36 2.77 -8.74
CA LYS A 95 -9.71 2.37 -8.35
C LYS A 95 -10.48 3.58 -7.83
N LYS A 96 -11.73 3.75 -8.29
CA LYS A 96 -12.67 4.69 -7.67
C LYS A 96 -13.05 4.14 -6.29
N LEU A 97 -13.04 4.99 -5.27
CA LEU A 97 -13.42 4.58 -3.93
C LEU A 97 -14.94 4.60 -3.81
N ASP A 98 -15.51 3.59 -3.15
CA ASP A 98 -16.96 3.48 -2.91
C ASP A 98 -17.48 4.67 -2.08
N LYS A 99 -16.63 5.17 -1.17
CA LYS A 99 -16.86 6.39 -0.39
C LYS A 99 -15.63 7.28 -0.46
N ALA A 100 -15.86 8.58 -0.42
CA ALA A 100 -14.79 9.56 -0.40
C ALA A 100 -13.96 9.40 0.88
N PHE A 101 -12.65 9.29 0.76
CA PHE A 101 -11.73 9.08 1.88
C PHE A 101 -11.10 10.41 2.30
N LEU A 102 -11.31 10.83 3.54
CA LEU A 102 -10.78 12.08 4.07
C LEU A 102 -9.36 11.87 4.61
N VAL A 103 -8.40 12.61 4.06
CA VAL A 103 -7.02 12.63 4.52
C VAL A 103 -6.74 13.96 5.21
N LYS A 104 -6.26 13.89 6.45
CA LYS A 104 -5.78 15.05 7.19
C LYS A 104 -4.27 15.14 7.06
N ASN A 105 -3.80 16.18 6.41
CA ASN A 105 -2.37 16.49 6.34
C ASN A 105 -2.01 17.43 7.49
N PHE A 106 -1.47 16.87 8.57
CA PHE A 106 -1.11 17.65 9.75
C PHE A 106 -0.02 18.69 9.48
N ASN A 107 0.89 18.41 8.54
CA ASN A 107 1.99 19.33 8.20
C ASN A 107 1.47 20.61 7.54
N LYS A 108 0.48 20.48 6.66
CA LYS A 108 -0.13 21.62 5.95
C LYS A 108 -1.43 22.13 6.59
N ARG A 109 -1.86 21.53 7.71
CA ARG A 109 -3.14 21.81 8.40
C ARG A 109 -4.34 21.79 7.45
N GLU A 110 -4.29 20.96 6.41
CA GLU A 110 -5.32 20.85 5.38
C GLU A 110 -6.00 19.48 5.46
N THR A 111 -7.27 19.43 5.05
CA THR A 111 -7.98 18.17 4.81
C THR A 111 -8.31 18.09 3.34
N TYR A 112 -7.94 16.98 2.70
CA TYR A 112 -8.30 16.73 1.31
C TYR A 112 -9.07 15.42 1.20
N THR A 113 -9.81 15.28 0.10
CA THR A 113 -10.66 14.12 -0.15
C THR A 113 -10.14 13.32 -1.32
N LEU A 114 -9.88 12.03 -1.08
CA LEU A 114 -9.59 11.06 -2.12
C LEU A 114 -10.91 10.46 -2.61
N ARG A 115 -11.17 10.55 -3.93
CA ARG A 115 -12.28 9.85 -4.59
C ARG A 115 -11.81 8.64 -5.41
N LYS A 116 -10.51 8.55 -5.63
CA LYS A 116 -9.82 7.46 -6.32
C LYS A 116 -8.50 7.20 -5.61
N CYS A 117 -7.99 5.99 -5.73
CA CYS A 117 -6.69 5.61 -5.19
C CYS A 117 -5.98 4.67 -6.17
N GLU A 118 -4.72 4.98 -6.42
CA GLU A 118 -3.77 4.13 -7.12
C GLU A 118 -3.47 2.87 -6.30
N TYR A 119 -3.25 1.74 -6.98
CA TYR A 119 -2.96 0.48 -6.32
C TYR A 119 -1.93 -0.35 -7.08
N ILE A 120 -1.37 -1.31 -6.35
CA ILE A 120 -0.57 -2.42 -6.86
C ILE A 120 -1.35 -3.70 -6.58
N GLU A 121 -1.62 -4.48 -7.61
CA GLU A 121 -2.22 -5.80 -7.50
C GLU A 121 -1.13 -6.86 -7.63
N PHE A 122 -0.98 -7.67 -6.59
CA PHE A 122 -0.20 -8.90 -6.62
C PHE A 122 -1.16 -10.03 -7.00
N ARG A 123 -1.13 -10.45 -8.27
CA ARG A 123 -2.13 -11.37 -8.80
C ARG A 123 -1.64 -12.82 -8.71
N PHE A 124 -2.50 -13.69 -8.22
CA PHE A 124 -2.30 -15.14 -8.18
C PHE A 124 -3.41 -15.84 -8.96
N LYS A 125 -3.33 -17.16 -9.16
CA LYS A 125 -4.32 -17.92 -9.93
C LYS A 125 -5.65 -18.07 -9.16
N LYS A 126 -5.58 -18.34 -7.86
CA LYS A 126 -6.69 -18.52 -6.91
C LYS A 126 -6.96 -17.26 -6.06
N GLY A 127 -6.27 -16.15 -6.32
CA GLY A 127 -6.45 -14.97 -5.50
C GLY A 127 -5.69 -13.73 -5.97
N GLY A 128 -5.61 -12.76 -5.07
CA GLY A 128 -4.85 -11.53 -5.31
C GLY A 128 -4.86 -10.61 -4.10
N VAL A 129 -3.89 -9.70 -4.06
CA VAL A 129 -3.83 -8.65 -3.04
C VAL A 129 -3.78 -7.29 -3.75
N PHE A 130 -4.80 -6.47 -3.52
CA PHE A 130 -4.82 -5.06 -3.91
C PHE A 130 -4.25 -4.22 -2.76
N CYS A 131 -3.05 -3.69 -2.98
CA CYS A 131 -2.36 -2.77 -2.09
C CYS A 131 -2.61 -1.33 -2.54
N TYR A 132 -3.36 -0.57 -1.76
CA TYR A 132 -3.73 0.82 -2.06
C TYR A 132 -2.72 1.81 -1.48
N LEU A 133 -2.14 2.65 -2.35
CA LEU A 133 -1.05 3.58 -2.01
C LEU A 133 -1.33 4.97 -2.58
N SER A 134 -1.61 5.95 -1.72
CA SER A 134 -1.86 7.32 -2.18
C SER A 134 -0.62 7.99 -2.77
N GLY A 135 0.58 7.59 -2.35
CA GLY A 135 1.85 8.12 -2.83
C GLY A 135 2.11 7.87 -4.32
N LEU A 136 1.56 6.78 -4.88
CA LEU A 136 1.68 6.43 -6.30
C LEU A 136 1.10 7.52 -7.21
N HIS A 137 0.16 8.32 -6.71
CA HIS A 137 -0.38 9.47 -7.43
C HIS A 137 0.72 10.44 -7.91
N ASN A 138 1.80 10.58 -7.15
CA ASN A 138 2.91 11.47 -7.51
C ASN A 138 3.68 10.98 -8.74
N LEU A 139 3.69 9.66 -9.02
CA LEU A 139 4.34 9.11 -10.21
C LEU A 139 3.62 9.48 -11.50
N LEU A 140 2.34 9.84 -11.40
CA LEU A 140 1.50 10.19 -12.53
C LEU A 140 1.53 11.68 -12.89
N LYS A 141 2.27 12.50 -12.14
CA LYS A 141 2.35 13.95 -12.33
C LYS A 141 3.65 14.36 -13.02
N LYS A 142 3.58 15.00 -14.19
CA LYS A 142 4.78 15.48 -14.90
C LYS A 142 5.59 16.50 -14.10
N ASP A 143 4.92 17.38 -13.37
CA ASP A 143 5.56 18.42 -12.54
C ASP A 143 6.33 17.85 -11.34
N LYS A 144 6.19 16.55 -11.04
CA LYS A 144 6.85 15.88 -9.91
C LYS A 144 8.04 15.01 -10.29
N VAL A 145 8.31 14.80 -11.58
CA VAL A 145 9.37 13.89 -12.06
C VAL A 145 10.75 14.23 -11.49
N GLY A 146 11.08 15.52 -11.38
CA GLY A 146 12.37 15.97 -10.83
C GLY A 146 12.47 15.94 -9.31
N SER A 147 11.40 15.59 -8.58
CA SER A 147 11.42 15.61 -7.11
C SER A 147 12.15 14.40 -6.53
N SER A 148 12.85 14.59 -5.42
CA SER A 148 13.53 13.50 -4.70
C SER A 148 12.54 12.39 -4.30
N TYR A 149 11.34 12.77 -3.85
CA TYR A 149 10.29 11.81 -3.51
C TYR A 149 9.88 10.93 -4.71
N TYR A 150 9.71 11.51 -5.90
CA TYR A 150 9.38 10.77 -7.11
C TYR A 150 10.45 9.73 -7.43
N GLN A 151 11.72 10.16 -7.45
CA GLN A 151 12.85 9.30 -7.79
C GLN A 151 13.01 8.15 -6.78
N THR A 152 12.91 8.46 -5.49
CA THR A 152 12.97 7.45 -4.43
C THR A 152 11.82 6.44 -4.56
N LEU A 153 10.59 6.91 -4.74
CA LEU A 153 9.42 6.03 -4.88
C LEU A 153 9.53 5.14 -6.12
N LEU A 154 9.99 5.68 -7.25
CA LEU A 154 10.20 4.90 -8.47
C LEU A 154 11.27 3.83 -8.27
N SER A 155 12.41 4.19 -7.65
CA SER A 155 13.49 3.23 -7.36
C SER A 155 13.02 2.08 -6.48
N ILE A 156 12.26 2.38 -5.41
CA ILE A 156 11.68 1.38 -4.51
C ILE A 156 10.74 0.43 -5.27
N LEU A 157 9.93 0.94 -6.19
CA LEU A 157 9.00 0.12 -6.97
C LEU A 157 9.72 -0.77 -7.99
N LEU A 158 10.76 -0.24 -8.65
CA LEU A 158 11.60 -1.03 -9.56
C LEU A 158 12.29 -2.18 -8.83
N GLU A 159 12.78 -1.92 -7.62
CA GLU A 159 13.38 -2.93 -6.75
C GLU A 159 12.35 -3.96 -6.29
N LEU A 160 11.15 -3.52 -5.88
CA LEU A 160 10.05 -4.41 -5.51
C LEU A 160 9.69 -5.37 -6.65
N GLU A 161 9.55 -4.85 -7.87
CA GLU A 161 9.26 -5.65 -9.05
C GLU A 161 10.33 -6.71 -9.28
N ARG A 162 11.60 -6.32 -9.24
CA ARG A 162 12.75 -7.21 -9.44
C ARG A 162 12.78 -8.31 -8.38
N GLU A 163 12.71 -7.94 -7.10
CA GLU A 163 12.79 -8.89 -5.99
C GLU A 163 11.60 -9.84 -5.96
N LEU A 164 10.38 -9.33 -6.19
CA LEU A 164 9.19 -10.19 -6.14
C LEU A 164 9.15 -11.17 -7.31
N TYR A 165 9.54 -10.73 -8.51
CA TYR A 165 9.66 -11.66 -9.64
C TYR A 165 10.73 -12.72 -9.40
N ALA A 166 11.89 -12.34 -8.85
CA ALA A 166 12.94 -13.29 -8.46
C ALA A 166 12.46 -14.27 -7.38
N PHE A 167 11.73 -13.79 -6.37
CA PHE A 167 11.14 -14.61 -5.30
C PHE A 167 10.21 -15.69 -5.85
N TYR A 168 9.46 -15.39 -6.91
CA TYR A 168 8.58 -16.35 -7.59
C TYR A 168 9.24 -17.10 -8.75
N GLY A 169 10.56 -16.98 -8.93
CA GLY A 169 11.29 -17.64 -10.02
C GLY A 169 10.85 -17.21 -11.43
N LYS A 170 10.36 -15.97 -11.57
CA LYS A 170 9.85 -15.42 -12.84
C LYS A 170 10.79 -14.36 -13.40
N LYS A 171 10.80 -14.24 -14.73
CA LYS A 171 11.49 -13.14 -15.42
C LYS A 171 10.61 -11.89 -15.43
N LEU A 172 11.14 -10.77 -14.97
CA LEU A 172 10.47 -9.47 -15.08
C LEU A 172 10.38 -9.08 -16.57
N PRO A 173 9.25 -8.56 -17.06
CA PRO A 173 9.14 -8.07 -18.43
C PRO A 173 10.16 -6.96 -18.72
N GLU A 174 10.69 -6.94 -19.95
CA GLU A 174 11.66 -5.93 -20.37
C GLU A 174 11.14 -4.51 -20.17
N GLY A 175 11.95 -3.62 -19.60
CA GLY A 175 11.53 -2.25 -19.29
C GLY A 175 10.60 -2.09 -18.08
N GLY A 176 10.33 -3.16 -17.32
CA GLY A 176 9.55 -3.13 -16.08
C GLY A 176 8.05 -2.88 -16.28
N ILE A 177 7.28 -2.97 -15.20
CA ILE A 177 5.82 -2.82 -15.25
C ILE A 177 5.44 -1.39 -14.86
N ILE A 178 6.05 -0.84 -13.80
CA ILE A 178 5.82 0.52 -13.32
C ILE A 178 6.21 1.58 -14.34
N PRO A 179 7.34 1.50 -15.08
CA PRO A 179 7.68 2.54 -16.06
C PRO A 179 6.66 2.58 -17.20
N ARG A 180 6.25 1.39 -17.69
CA ARG A 180 5.20 1.25 -18.71
C ARG A 180 3.86 1.81 -18.23
N TRP A 181 3.50 1.59 -16.96
CA TRP A 181 2.27 2.13 -16.39
C TRP A 181 2.30 3.65 -16.26
N ILE A 182 3.42 4.22 -15.77
CA ILE A 182 3.63 5.66 -15.69
C ILE A 182 3.51 6.27 -17.09
N GLN A 183 4.26 5.77 -18.08
CA GLN A 183 4.24 6.29 -19.44
C GLN A 183 2.82 6.39 -20.04
N LYS A 184 1.97 5.39 -19.78
CA LYS A 184 0.59 5.35 -20.27
C LYS A 184 -0.37 6.31 -19.54
N ARG A 185 -0.03 6.74 -18.32
CA ARG A 185 -0.95 7.41 -17.40
C ARG A 185 -0.50 8.80 -16.98
N GLN A 186 0.78 9.15 -17.20
CA GLN A 186 1.37 10.39 -16.76
C GLN A 186 0.75 11.56 -17.50
N ARG A 187 0.28 12.55 -16.74
CA ARG A 187 -0.37 13.75 -17.26
C ARG A 187 0.43 14.98 -16.88
#